data_AF-A0A552LE11-F1
#
_entry.id   AF-A0A552LE11-F1
#
_cell.length_a   1.000
_cell.length_b   1.000
_cell.length_c   1.000
_cell.angle_alpha   90.00
_cell.angle_beta   90.00
_cell.angle_gamma   90.00
#
_symmetry.space_group_name_H-M   'P 1'
#
loop_
_entity.id
_entity.type
_entity.pdbx_description
1 polymer ?
#
loop_
_entity_poly.entity_id
_entity_poly.type
_entity_poly.pdbx_seq_one_letter_code
_entity_poly.pdbx_strand_id
1 'polypeptide(L)' 'QTSTLRRRVNQQDWVAAEKEILRWVFGGGRVLEGLVSRRQTEARLLRFGK' A
#
# COMPACT_ATOMS: atom_id res chain seq x y z
N GLN A 1 -7.07 -17.59 -2.37
CA GLN A 1 -6.76 -16.41 -3.19
C GLN A 1 -6.26 -15.33 -2.24
N THR A 2 -4.95 -15.10 -2.16
CA THR A 2 -4.33 -14.37 -1.04
C THR A 2 -3.40 -13.30 -1.58
N SER A 3 -3.80 -12.04 -1.47
CA SER A 3 -2.95 -10.91 -1.86
C SER A 3 -1.70 -10.86 -0.97
N THR A 4 -0.53 -10.63 -1.57
CA THR A 4 0.77 -10.49 -0.88
C THR A 4 0.72 -9.45 0.23
N LEU A 5 -0.08 -8.38 0.03
CA LEU A 5 -0.41 -7.38 1.04
C LEU A 5 -1.00 -7.99 2.32
N ARG A 6 -2.03 -8.85 2.20
CA ARG A 6 -2.69 -9.47 3.35
C ARG A 6 -1.76 -10.38 4.14
N ARG A 7 -0.85 -11.07 3.43
CA ARG A 7 0.20 -11.89 4.08
C ARG A 7 1.17 -11.03 4.90
N ARG A 8 1.63 -9.90 4.37
CA ARG A 8 2.56 -8.99 5.06
C ARG A 8 1.94 -8.32 6.28
N VAL A 9 0.67 -7.90 6.17
CA VAL A 9 -0.09 -7.36 7.32
C VAL A 9 -0.25 -8.42 8.42
N ASN A 10 -0.59 -9.67 8.07
CA ASN A 10 -0.68 -10.75 9.05
C ASN A 10 0.67 -11.07 9.73
N GLN A 11 1.79 -10.89 9.02
CA GLN A 11 3.14 -11.03 9.56
C GLN A 11 3.61 -9.79 10.33
N GLN A 12 2.77 -8.75 10.45
CA GLN A 12 3.11 -7.44 11.03
C GLN A 12 4.33 -6.78 10.36
N ASP A 13 4.60 -7.13 9.11
CA ASP A 13 5.67 -6.54 8.31
C ASP A 13 5.16 -5.25 7.65
N TRP A 14 5.10 -4.20 8.46
CA TRP A 14 4.58 -2.89 8.06
C TRP A 14 5.44 -2.23 6.98
N VAL A 15 6.77 -2.44 7.02
CA VAL A 15 7.71 -1.90 6.02
C VAL A 15 7.46 -2.52 4.66
N ALA A 16 7.24 -3.83 4.61
CA ALA A 16 6.94 -4.50 3.37
C ALA A 16 5.50 -4.25 2.92
N ALA A 17 4.54 -4.05 3.83
CA ALA A 17 3.16 -3.70 3.51
C ALA A 17 3.05 -2.29 2.88
N GLU A 18 3.82 -1.32 3.39
CA GLU A 18 3.94 0.04 2.83
C GLU A 18 4.30 -0.01 1.34
N LYS A 19 5.32 -0.80 0.99
CA LYS A 19 5.78 -0.96 -0.40
C LYS A 19 4.75 -1.62 -1.31
N GLU A 20 3.95 -2.56 -0.80
CA GLU A 20 2.91 -3.21 -1.60
C GLU A 20 1.75 -2.26 -1.88
N ILE A 21 1.32 -1.44 -0.91
CA ILE A 21 0.16 -0.56 -1.09
C ILE A 21 0.42 0.50 -2.17
N LEU A 22 1.66 0.95 -2.29
CA LEU A 22 2.10 1.90 -3.33
C LEU A 22 2.06 1.32 -4.75
N ARG A 23 2.00 0.00 -4.91
CA ARG A 23 1.82 -0.63 -6.24
C ARG A 23 0.38 -0.52 -6.73
N TRP A 24 -0.58 -0.25 -5.84
CA TRP A 24 -2.01 -0.11 -6.16
C TRP A 24 -2.36 1.32 -6.55
N VAL A 25 -1.67 1.85 -7.57
CA VAL A 25 -1.84 3.21 -8.09
C VAL A 25 -2.33 3.24 -9.55
N PHE A 26 -2.42 2.07 -10.18
CA PHE A 26 -2.88 1.92 -11.55
C PHE A 26 -4.41 1.83 -11.59
N GLY A 27 -5.03 2.68 -12.40
CA GLY A 27 -6.46 2.65 -12.73
C GLY A 27 -6.64 2.85 -14.23
N GLY A 28 -7.39 1.98 -14.90
CA GLY A 28 -7.62 2.07 -16.35
C GLY A 28 -6.35 1.97 -17.21
N GLY A 29 -5.32 1.27 -16.74
CA GLY A 29 -4.04 1.11 -17.45
C GLY A 29 -3.08 2.30 -17.32
N ARG A 30 -3.40 3.31 -16.51
CA ARG A 30 -2.53 4.46 -16.23
C ARG A 30 -2.33 4.65 -14.74
N VAL A 31 -1.20 5.26 -14.37
CA VAL A 31 -0.97 5.70 -12.99
C VAL A 31 -1.84 6.93 -12.73
N LEU A 32 -2.64 6.89 -11.68
CA LEU A 32 -3.44 8.03 -11.25
C LEU A 32 -2.72 8.74 -10.10
N GLU A 33 -2.22 9.95 -10.35
CA GLU A 33 -1.47 10.73 -9.36
C GLU A 33 -2.28 10.98 -8.07
N GLY A 34 -3.60 11.14 -8.18
CA GLY A 34 -4.49 11.22 -7.02
C GLY A 34 -4.51 9.95 -6.17
N LEU A 35 -4.43 8.77 -6.79
CA LEU A 35 -4.29 7.50 -6.07
C LEU A 35 -2.90 7.34 -5.47
N VAL A 36 -1.86 7.80 -6.15
CA VAL A 36 -0.49 7.81 -5.62
C VAL A 36 -0.43 8.62 -4.32
N SER A 37 -0.95 9.85 -4.32
CA SER A 37 -0.97 10.70 -3.12
C SER A 37 -1.76 10.08 -1.96
N ARG A 38 -2.92 9.47 -2.27
CA ARG A 38 -3.72 8.75 -1.28
C ARG A 38 -2.99 7.54 -0.70
N ARG A 39 -2.37 6.73 -1.57
CA ARG A 39 -1.60 5.53 -1.17
C ARG A 39 -0.36 5.89 -0.36
N GLN A 40 0.32 7.00 -0.66
CA GLN A 40 1.43 7.51 0.14
C GLN A 40 0.98 7.94 1.54
N THR A 41 -0.19 8.56 1.65
CA THR A 41 -0.77 8.94 2.96
C THR A 41 -1.14 7.69 3.77
N GLU A 42 -1.78 6.70 3.16
CA GLU A 42 -2.10 5.41 3.79
C GLU A 42 -0.82 4.63 4.19
N ALA A 43 0.19 4.61 3.33
CA ALA A 43 1.53 4.05 3.60
C ALA A 43 2.19 4.71 4.82
N ARG A 44 2.17 6.05 4.86
CA ARG A 44 2.68 6.81 6.00
C ARG A 44 1.87 6.51 7.26
N LEU A 45 0.55 6.43 7.19
CA LEU A 45 -0.29 6.08 8.33
C LEU A 45 -0.01 4.65 8.84
N LEU A 46 0.18 3.68 7.95
CA LEU A 46 0.57 2.31 8.34
C LEU A 46 1.93 2.26 9.06
N ARG A 47 2.83 3.18 8.72
CA ARG A 47 4.16 3.28 9.33
C ARG A 47 4.16 4.06 10.65
N PHE A 48 3.40 5.15 10.74
CA PHE A 48 3.41 6.09 11.87
C PHE A 48 2.26 5.89 12.86
N GLY A 49 1.16 5.24 12.47
CA GLY A 49 -0.03 5.04 13.29
C GLY A 49 0.10 3.89 14.31
N LYS A 50 1.31 3.61 14.79
CA LYS A 50 1.57 2.64 15.85
C LYS A 50 1.97 3.35 17.14
#